data_AF-Q0KA52-F1
#
_entry.id   AF-Q0KA52-F1
#
_cell.length_a   1.000
_cell.length_b   1.000
_cell.length_c   1.000
_cell.angle_alpha   90.00
_cell.angle_beta   90.00
_cell.angle_gamma   90.00
#
_symmetry.space_group_name_H-M   'P 1'
#
loop_
_entity.id
_entity.type
_entity.pdbx_description
1 polymer ?
#
loop_
_entity_poly.entity_id
_entity_poly.type
_entity_poly.pdbx_seq_one_letter_code
_entity_poly.pdbx_strand_id
1 'polypeptide(L)'
;MPDRNPARLLTVYLLEHANAIRTRQLGLLGRMPGIRVAGAGASAATELAPLLRHRPDVVLISLGTGYAHALQEVRTLRSTLPDSIVIVLADNLGPPLRRACLKAGGSYCFDKTLELDALRQTLAGLAATSGR
;
A
#
# COMPACT_ATOMS: atom_id res chain seq x y z
N MET A 1 36.96 0.54 4.00
CA MET A 1 35.85 0.51 3.03
C MET A 1 34.63 0.01 3.79
N PRO A 2 33.62 0.83 4.11
CA PRO A 2 32.43 0.27 4.75
C PRO A 2 31.65 -0.49 3.68
N ASP A 3 31.27 -1.72 4.02
CA ASP A 3 30.44 -2.58 3.20
C ASP A 3 29.16 -1.83 2.81
N ARG A 4 29.04 -1.49 1.52
CA ARG A 4 27.81 -0.96 0.96
C ARG A 4 26.80 -2.10 0.96
N ASN A 5 26.14 -2.32 2.08
CA ASN A 5 24.94 -3.14 2.16
C ASN A 5 24.03 -2.65 1.01
N PRO A 6 23.63 -3.51 0.05
CA PRO A 6 22.78 -3.06 -1.03
C PRO A 6 21.56 -2.40 -0.41
N ALA A 7 21.35 -1.11 -0.70
CA ALA A 7 20.29 -0.32 -0.09
C ALA A 7 18.99 -1.11 -0.17
N ARG A 8 18.46 -1.54 0.99
CA ARG A 8 17.26 -2.37 1.03
C ARG A 8 16.12 -1.56 0.41
N LEU A 9 15.62 -2.06 -0.72
CA LEU A 9 14.49 -1.45 -1.41
C LEU A 9 13.23 -1.63 -0.57
N LEU A 10 12.40 -0.59 -0.50
CA LEU A 10 11.08 -0.66 0.09
C LEU A 10 10.19 -1.57 -0.75
N THR A 11 9.71 -2.65 -0.14
CA THR A 11 8.90 -3.64 -0.82
C THR A 11 7.42 -3.28 -0.72
N VAL A 12 6.77 -3.12 -1.87
CA VAL A 12 5.36 -2.71 -1.96
C VAL A 12 4.53 -3.83 -2.58
N TYR A 13 3.40 -4.16 -1.97
CA TYR A 13 2.40 -5.05 -2.54
C TYR A 13 1.13 -4.25 -2.86
N LEU A 14 0.62 -4.36 -4.09
CA LEU A 14 -0.54 -3.59 -4.55
C LEU A 14 -1.82 -4.44 -4.60
N LEU A 15 -2.89 -4.00 -3.95
CA LEU A 15 -4.22 -4.58 -4.04
C LEU A 15 -5.15 -3.59 -4.73
N GLU A 16 -5.50 -3.90 -5.98
CA GLU A 16 -6.41 -3.08 -6.81
C GLU A 16 -7.26 -4.01 -7.68
N HIS A 17 -8.58 -3.91 -7.52
CA HIS A 17 -9.56 -4.77 -8.19
C HIS A 17 -9.72 -4.39 -9.67
N ALA A 18 -9.61 -3.11 -10.01
CA ALA A 18 -9.71 -2.63 -11.38
C ALA A 18 -8.39 -2.84 -12.14
N ASN A 19 -8.34 -3.83 -13.04
CA ASN A 19 -7.11 -4.22 -13.76
C ASN A 19 -6.41 -3.04 -14.48
N ALA A 20 -7.17 -2.17 -15.14
CA ALA A 20 -6.63 -0.99 -15.80
C ALA A 20 -5.95 -0.02 -14.81
N ILE A 21 -6.57 0.21 -13.64
CA ILE A 21 -6.02 1.06 -12.59
C ILE A 21 -4.78 0.41 -11.97
N ARG A 22 -4.84 -0.90 -11.70
CA ARG A 22 -3.71 -1.68 -11.18
C ARG A 22 -2.50 -1.56 -12.09
N THR A 23 -2.68 -1.73 -13.40
CA THR A 23 -1.60 -1.60 -14.40
C THR A 23 -0.98 -0.20 -14.37
N ARG A 24 -1.80 0.85 -14.30
CA ARG A 24 -1.32 2.24 -14.19
C ARG A 24 -0.53 2.48 -12.90
N GLN A 25 -1.04 2.02 -11.76
CA GLN A 25 -0.38 2.17 -10.46
C GLN A 25 0.94 1.40 -10.40
N LEU A 26 1.00 0.19 -10.97
CA LEU A 26 2.24 -0.57 -11.11
C LEU A 26 3.27 0.16 -11.96
N GLY A 27 2.85 0.76 -13.08
CA GLY A 27 3.74 1.59 -13.91
C GLY A 27 4.28 2.81 -13.16
N LEU A 28 3.47 3.43 -12.29
CA LEU A 28 3.91 4.53 -11.43
C LEU A 28 4.93 4.06 -10.40
N LEU A 29 4.61 3.00 -9.65
CA LEU A 29 5.47 2.44 -8.60
C LEU A 29 6.81 1.95 -9.16
N GLY A 30 6.80 1.30 -10.32
CA GLY A 30 8.01 0.81 -10.99
C GLY A 30 8.98 1.90 -11.46
N ARG A 31 8.52 3.15 -11.54
CA ARG A 31 9.35 4.31 -11.89
C ARG A 31 9.89 5.04 -10.67
N MET A 32 9.52 4.63 -9.46
CA MET A 32 9.97 5.26 -8.23
C MET A 32 11.29 4.65 -7.75
N PRO A 33 12.34 5.46 -7.54
CA PRO A 33 13.61 4.96 -7.03
C PRO A 33 13.45 4.45 -5.59
N GLY A 34 14.19 3.39 -5.25
CA GLY A 34 14.16 2.81 -3.89
C GLY A 34 12.94 1.94 -3.60
N ILE A 35 12.05 1.72 -4.57
CA ILE A 35 10.86 0.88 -4.44
C ILE A 35 11.00 -0.38 -5.27
N ARG A 36 10.58 -1.52 -4.72
CA ARG A 36 10.40 -2.78 -5.43
C ARG A 36 8.97 -3.27 -5.24
N VAL A 37 8.27 -3.50 -6.35
CA VAL A 37 6.96 -4.17 -6.28
C VAL A 37 7.17 -5.66 -6.00
N ALA A 38 6.68 -6.14 -4.85
CA ALA A 38 6.78 -7.54 -4.44
C ALA A 38 5.67 -8.42 -5.05
N GLY A 39 4.55 -7.81 -5.43
CA GLY A 39 3.43 -8.48 -6.06
C GLY A 39 2.24 -7.53 -6.21
N ALA A 40 1.20 -8.02 -6.88
CA ALA A 40 -0.07 -7.32 -6.97
C ALA A 40 -1.23 -8.29 -7.17
N GLY A 41 -2.41 -7.89 -6.69
CA GLY A 41 -3.64 -8.66 -6.86
C GLY A 41 -4.89 -7.80 -6.67
N ALA A 42 -6.04 -8.44 -6.55
CA ALA A 42 -7.33 -7.76 -6.58
C ALA A 42 -7.87 -7.35 -5.20
N SER A 43 -7.58 -8.12 -4.15
CA SER A 43 -8.14 -7.93 -2.82
C SER A 43 -7.28 -8.57 -1.74
N ALA A 44 -7.44 -8.16 -0.48
CA ALA A 44 -6.74 -8.81 0.63
C ALA A 44 -7.10 -10.30 0.73
N ALA A 45 -8.38 -10.64 0.51
CA ALA A 45 -8.89 -12.00 0.67
C ALA A 45 -8.27 -13.00 -0.32
N THR A 46 -8.10 -12.61 -1.58
CA THR A 46 -7.50 -13.48 -2.61
C THR A 46 -5.97 -13.55 -2.53
N GLU A 47 -5.34 -12.56 -1.90
CA GLU A 47 -3.87 -12.42 -1.88
C GLU A 47 -3.22 -12.77 -0.53
N LEU A 48 -3.96 -13.32 0.44
CA LEU A 48 -3.41 -13.64 1.77
C LEU A 48 -2.15 -14.52 1.71
N ALA A 49 -2.16 -15.58 0.91
CA ALA A 49 -1.02 -16.49 0.83
C ALA A 49 0.23 -15.81 0.22
N PRO A 50 0.17 -15.12 -0.93
CA PRO A 50 1.27 -14.28 -1.41
C PRO A 50 1.74 -13.23 -0.40
N LEU A 51 0.81 -12.51 0.24
CA LEU A 51 1.11 -11.47 1.23
C LEU A 51 1.92 -12.02 2.41
N LEU A 52 1.51 -13.16 2.96
CA LEU A 52 2.21 -13.84 4.06
C LEU A 52 3.58 -14.39 3.65
N ARG A 53 3.73 -14.84 2.39
CA ARG A 53 5.02 -15.30 1.86
C ARG A 53 5.99 -14.14 1.61
N HIS A 54 5.50 -13.03 1.07
CA HIS A 54 6.36 -11.90 0.70
C HIS A 54 6.66 -10.95 1.85
N ARG A 55 5.78 -10.87 2.87
CA ARG A 55 5.90 -9.95 4.01
C ARG A 55 6.35 -8.55 3.58
N PRO A 56 5.57 -7.88 2.69
CA PRO A 56 5.98 -6.59 2.14
C PRO A 56 6.08 -5.53 3.24
N ASP A 57 6.99 -4.57 3.07
CA ASP A 57 7.11 -3.43 3.98
C ASP A 57 5.86 -2.55 3.92
N VAL A 58 5.25 -2.44 2.73
CA VAL A 58 4.04 -1.65 2.47
C VAL A 58 3.00 -2.48 1.73
N VAL A 59 1.75 -2.42 2.18
CA VAL A 59 0.58 -2.86 1.40
C VAL A 59 -0.21 -1.64 0.97
N LEU A 60 -0.30 -1.41 -0.34
CA LEU A 60 -1.14 -0.38 -0.93
C LEU A 60 -2.48 -1.01 -1.31
N ILE A 61 -3.58 -0.62 -0.67
CA ILE A 61 -4.90 -1.18 -0.92
C ILE A 61 -5.86 -0.12 -1.46
N SER A 62 -6.38 -0.37 -2.65
CA SER A 62 -7.48 0.39 -3.24
C SER A 62 -8.81 -0.11 -2.71
N LEU A 63 -9.55 0.77 -2.05
CA LEU A 63 -10.92 0.49 -1.65
C LEU A 63 -11.84 0.57 -2.87
N GLY A 64 -12.73 -0.40 -3.02
CA GLY A 64 -13.83 -0.37 -3.97
C GLY A 64 -15.06 0.36 -3.43
N THR A 65 -16.15 0.29 -4.20
CA THR A 65 -17.45 0.87 -3.83
C THR A 65 -18.13 0.01 -2.75
N GLY A 66 -17.91 0.34 -1.48
CA GLY A 66 -18.56 -0.34 -0.36
C GLY A 66 -17.84 -0.17 0.97
N TYR A 67 -18.31 0.76 1.81
CA TYR A 67 -17.68 1.16 3.07
C TYR A 67 -17.39 -0.02 4.02
N ALA A 68 -18.34 -0.96 4.16
CA ALA A 68 -18.19 -2.09 5.09
C ALA A 68 -17.10 -3.07 4.64
N HIS A 69 -17.09 -3.43 3.35
CA HIS A 69 -16.10 -4.34 2.78
C HIS A 69 -14.70 -3.71 2.81
N ALA A 70 -14.61 -2.44 2.45
CA ALA A 70 -13.37 -1.67 2.44
C ALA A 70 -12.65 -1.69 3.80
N LEU A 71 -13.38 -1.41 4.89
CA LEU A 71 -12.78 -1.44 6.23
C LEU A 71 -12.43 -2.85 6.69
N GLN A 72 -13.17 -3.86 6.24
CA GLN A 72 -12.88 -5.25 6.60
C GLN A 72 -11.57 -5.76 5.98
N GLU A 73 -11.26 -5.35 4.74
CA GLU A 73 -9.97 -5.66 4.12
C GLU A 73 -8.81 -5.02 4.88
N VAL A 74 -8.96 -3.76 5.31
CA VAL A 74 -7.93 -3.07 6.11
C VAL A 74 -7.68 -3.79 7.44
N ARG A 75 -8.75 -4.21 8.14
CA ARG A 75 -8.63 -4.99 9.38
C ARG A 75 -7.93 -6.32 9.15
N THR A 76 -8.30 -7.03 8.08
CA THR A 76 -7.69 -8.30 7.69
C THR A 76 -6.20 -8.14 7.43
N LEU A 77 -5.80 -7.09 6.72
CA LEU A 77 -4.38 -6.79 6.49
C LEU A 77 -3.67 -6.49 7.79
N ARG A 78 -4.25 -5.64 8.65
CA ARG A 78 -3.64 -5.28 9.94
C ARG A 78 -3.42 -6.49 10.85
N SER A 79 -4.36 -7.43 10.89
CA SER A 79 -4.22 -8.64 11.71
C SER A 79 -3.22 -9.64 11.12
N THR A 80 -3.14 -9.73 9.79
CA THR A 80 -2.29 -10.71 9.09
C THR A 80 -0.83 -10.25 8.98
N LEU A 81 -0.64 -8.96 8.78
CA LEU A 81 0.63 -8.29 8.54
C LEU A 81 0.81 -7.10 9.50
N PRO A 82 0.97 -7.34 10.82
CA PRO A 82 1.05 -6.27 11.81
C PRO A 82 2.26 -5.34 11.63
N ASP A 83 3.32 -5.82 10.98
CA ASP A 83 4.55 -5.06 10.73
C ASP A 83 4.53 -4.27 9.41
N SER A 84 3.59 -4.60 8.50
CA SER A 84 3.46 -3.89 7.23
C SER A 84 2.75 -2.55 7.43
N ILE A 85 3.23 -1.52 6.74
CA ILE A 85 2.55 -0.23 6.63
C ILE A 85 1.38 -0.39 5.66
N VAL A 86 0.15 -0.25 6.14
CA VAL A 86 -1.05 -0.36 5.29
C VAL A 86 -1.45 1.03 4.82
N ILE A 87 -1.31 1.28 3.53
CA ILE A 87 -1.71 2.54 2.89
C ILE A 87 -3.00 2.32 2.12
N VAL A 88 -4.03 3.05 2.51
CA VAL A 88 -5.37 2.96 1.91
C VAL A 88 -5.52 4.01 0.81
N LEU A 89 -5.96 3.60 -0.36
CA LEU A 89 -6.35 4.49 -1.44
C LEU A 89 -7.86 4.42 -1.63
N ALA A 90 -8.54 5.56 -1.58
CA ALA A 90 -9.98 5.63 -1.76
C ALA A 90 -10.37 6.63 -2.85
N ASP A 91 -11.49 6.37 -3.51
CA ASP A 91 -12.15 7.34 -4.37
C ASP A 91 -12.99 8.27 -3.49
N ASN A 92 -12.87 9.59 -3.70
CA ASN A 92 -13.58 10.62 -2.94
C ASN A 92 -13.37 10.51 -1.41
N LEU A 93 -12.11 10.62 -0.98
CA LEU A 93 -11.73 10.42 0.42
C LEU A 93 -12.16 11.59 1.33
N GLY A 94 -13.38 11.49 1.88
CA GLY A 94 -13.89 12.42 2.89
C GLY A 94 -13.34 12.20 4.31
N PRO A 95 -13.42 13.20 5.21
CA PRO A 95 -12.96 13.09 6.60
C PRO A 95 -13.54 11.92 7.41
N PRO A 96 -14.83 11.52 7.26
CA PRO A 96 -15.37 10.34 7.93
C PRO A 96 -14.68 9.04 7.49
N LEU A 97 -14.51 8.85 6.18
CA LEU A 97 -13.88 7.65 5.62
C LEU A 97 -12.41 7.56 6.03
N ARG A 98 -11.67 8.67 5.94
CA ARG A 98 -10.28 8.74 6.40
C ARG A 98 -10.14 8.27 7.85
N ARG A 99 -10.97 8.81 8.76
CA ARG A 99 -10.96 8.40 10.17
C ARG A 99 -11.31 6.92 10.34
N ALA A 100 -12.27 6.40 9.57
CA ALA A 100 -12.66 5.00 9.65
C ALA A 100 -11.53 4.06 9.19
N CYS A 101 -10.83 4.39 8.09
CA CYS A 101 -9.72 3.61 7.58
C CYS A 101 -8.53 3.58 8.56
N LEU A 102 -8.20 4.74 9.16
CA LEU A 102 -7.15 4.81 10.18
C LEU A 102 -7.53 4.00 11.43
N LYS A 103 -8.77 4.12 11.91
CA LYS A 103 -9.29 3.30 13.03
C LYS A 103 -9.30 1.80 12.73
N ALA A 104 -9.46 1.41 11.46
CA ALA A 104 -9.42 0.00 11.04
C ALA A 104 -8.00 -0.57 10.99
N GLY A 105 -6.95 0.24 11.19
CA GLY A 105 -5.56 -0.20 11.19
C GLY A 105 -4.74 0.28 9.99
N GLY A 106 -5.30 1.14 9.13
CA GLY A 106 -4.53 1.83 8.10
C GLY A 106 -3.51 2.79 8.71
N SER A 107 -2.29 2.78 8.21
CA SER A 107 -1.23 3.71 8.62
C SER A 107 -1.37 5.07 7.91
N TYR A 108 -1.81 5.03 6.65
CA TYR A 108 -2.07 6.22 5.83
C TYR A 108 -3.34 6.03 5.01
N CYS A 109 -3.95 7.14 4.60
CA CYS A 109 -5.06 7.14 3.65
C CYS A 109 -4.89 8.27 2.65
N PHE A 110 -5.14 8.02 1.37
CA PHE A 110 -5.06 9.02 0.32
C PHE A 110 -6.24 8.92 -0.64
N ASP A 111 -6.69 10.05 -1.14
CA ASP A 111 -7.54 10.10 -2.31
C ASP A 111 -6.73 9.65 -3.54
N LYS A 112 -7.24 8.66 -4.27
CA LYS A 112 -6.59 8.07 -5.46
C LYS A 112 -6.29 9.09 -6.56
N THR A 113 -7.05 10.17 -6.60
CA THR A 113 -7.01 11.18 -7.67
C THR A 113 -6.35 12.47 -7.21
N LEU A 114 -6.72 12.97 -6.04
CA LEU A 114 -6.33 14.29 -5.56
C LEU A 114 -5.01 14.28 -4.78
N GLU A 115 -4.65 13.15 -4.15
CA GLU A 115 -3.52 13.08 -3.21
C GLU A 115 -2.38 12.19 -3.71
N LEU A 116 -2.27 12.03 -5.04
CA LEU A 116 -1.25 11.16 -5.64
C LEU A 116 0.19 11.63 -5.33
N ASP A 117 0.43 12.94 -5.30
CA ASP A 117 1.76 13.46 -4.95
C ASP A 117 2.10 13.25 -3.47
N ALA A 118 1.11 13.38 -2.57
CA ALA A 118 1.29 13.08 -1.15
C ALA A 118 1.62 11.58 -0.93
N LEU A 119 0.97 10.69 -1.67
CA LEU A 119 1.31 9.27 -1.70
C LEU A 119 2.77 9.05 -2.14
N ARG A 120 3.19 9.69 -3.24
CA ARG A 120 4.55 9.56 -3.78
C ARG A 120 5.61 10.05 -2.78
N GLN A 121 5.37 11.19 -2.14
CA GLN A 121 6.27 11.73 -1.11
C GLN A 121 6.37 10.80 0.10
N THR A 122 5.24 10.24 0.54
CA THR A 122 5.20 9.29 1.65
C THR A 122 6.02 8.04 1.33
N LEU A 123 5.79 7.42 0.17
CA LEU A 123 6.54 6.25 -0.27
C LEU A 123 8.05 6.53 -0.42
N ALA A 124 8.42 7.71 -0.95
CA ALA A 124 9.83 8.11 -1.06
C ALA A 124 10.50 8.26 0.32
N GLY A 125 9.81 8.86 1.29
CA GLY A 125 10.31 8.98 2.67
C GLY A 125 10.49 7.63 3.37
N LEU A 126 9.57 6.70 3.14
CA LEU A 126 9.67 5.32 3.64
C LEU A 126 10.85 4.58 3.00
N ALA A 127 11.05 4.75 1.69
CA ALA A 127 12.18 4.15 0.98
C ALA A 127 13.53 4.69 1.48
N ALA A 128 13.64 5.99 1.75
CA ALA A 128 14.84 6.60 2.30
C ALA A 128 15.18 6.10 3.73
N THR A 129 14.18 5.64 4.47
CA THR A 129 14.38 5.09 5.83
C THR A 129 14.73 3.60 5.80
N SER A 130 14.28 2.86 4.79
CA SER A 130 14.54 1.42 4.64
C SER A 130 15.98 1.10 4.23
N GLY A 131 16.67 2.05 3.58
CA GLY A 131 18.07 1.92 3.15
C GLY A 131 19.11 2.41 4.17
N ARG A 132 18.71 2.69 5.42
CA ARG A 132 19.63 3.04 6.52
C ARG A 132 20.06 1.82 7.33
#